data_AF-A0A2E9GG97-F1
#
_entry.id   AF-A0A2E9GG97-F1
#
_cell.length_a   1.000
_cell.length_b   1.000
_cell.length_c   1.000
_cell.angle_alpha   90.00
_cell.angle_beta   90.00
_cell.angle_gamma   90.00
#
_symmetry.space_group_name_H-M   'P 1'
#
loop_
_entity.id
_entity.type
_entity.pdbx_description
1 polymer ?
#
loop_
_entity_poly.entity_id
_entity_poly.type
_entity_poly.pdbx_seq_one_letter_code
_entity_poly.pdbx_strand_id
1 'polypeptide(L)'
;MHPFIRLISVIGIDAIVGVIAFFAAFYLRLEQLPNYSLNIIIVILLTTIFSFTILGVYKRIWRYSSTDDLFIITRASILSVLLSAFILFVMIRLEGIPRSTMIIF
;
A
#
# COMPACT_ATOMS: atom_id res chain seq x y z
N MET A 1 16.77 15.85 -13.85
CA MET A 1 15.67 14.96 -14.26
C MET A 1 14.38 15.77 -14.34
N HIS A 2 13.56 15.60 -15.37
CA HIS A 2 12.28 16.30 -15.47
C HIS A 2 11.37 15.94 -14.28
N PRO A 3 10.60 16.90 -13.72
CA PRO A 3 9.78 16.70 -12.52
C PRO A 3 8.74 15.59 -12.69
N PHE A 4 8.26 15.39 -13.93
CA PHE A 4 7.31 14.35 -14.29
C PHE A 4 7.89 12.93 -14.14
N ILE A 5 9.13 12.74 -14.59
CA ILE A 5 9.82 11.43 -14.51
C ILE A 5 10.04 11.07 -13.05
N ARG A 6 10.45 12.04 -12.22
CA ARG A 6 10.63 11.84 -10.78
C ARG A 6 9.35 11.35 -10.11
N LEU A 7 8.21 11.98 -10.41
CA LEU A 7 6.92 11.62 -9.83
C LEU A 7 6.53 10.17 -10.18
N ILE A 8 6.66 9.79 -11.45
CA ILE A 8 6.34 8.44 -11.91
C ILE A 8 7.22 7.40 -11.22
N SER A 9 8.53 7.68 -11.07
CA SER A 9 9.44 6.78 -10.37
C SER A 9 9.05 6.59 -8.90
N VAL A 10 8.68 7.67 -8.19
CA VAL A 10 8.30 7.59 -6.77
C VAL A 10 7.00 6.79 -6.60
N ILE A 11 5.98 7.07 -7.42
CA ILE A 11 4.71 6.33 -7.39
C ILE A 11 4.96 4.84 -7.67
N GLY A 12 5.81 4.53 -8.66
CA GLY A 12 6.16 3.15 -9.00
C GLY A 12 6.86 2.42 -7.84
N ILE A 13 7.79 3.10 -7.16
CA ILE A 13 8.47 2.53 -5.98
C ILE A 13 7.47 2.27 -4.86
N ASP A 14 6.65 3.27 -4.49
CA ASP A 14 5.69 3.13 -3.38
C ASP A 14 4.67 2.02 -3.65
N ALA A 15 4.24 1.87 -4.90
CA ALA A 15 3.35 0.79 -5.33
C ALA A 15 4.00 -0.60 -5.18
N ILE A 16 5.26 -0.75 -5.62
CA ILE A 16 6.02 -2.00 -5.49
C ILE A 16 6.25 -2.32 -4.01
N VAL A 17 6.65 -1.33 -3.21
CA VAL A 17 6.87 -1.49 -1.77
C VAL A 17 5.58 -1.89 -1.07
N GLY A 18 4.43 -1.33 -1.44
CA GLY A 18 3.13 -1.73 -0.93
C GLY A 18 2.80 -3.20 -1.20
N VAL A 19 3.06 -3.68 -2.42
CA VAL A 19 2.88 -5.11 -2.76
C VAL A 19 3.84 -5.97 -1.94
N ILE A 20 5.11 -5.59 -1.84
CA ILE A 20 6.11 -6.32 -1.05
C ILE A 20 5.68 -6.38 0.43
N ALA A 21 5.19 -5.28 0.99
CA ALA A 21 4.72 -5.21 2.38
C ALA A 21 3.58 -6.20 2.63
N PHE A 22 2.62 -6.32 1.69
CA PHE A 22 1.55 -7.30 1.80
C PHE A 22 2.07 -8.75 1.81
N PHE A 23 2.97 -9.10 0.88
CA PHE A 23 3.57 -10.43 0.85
C PHE A 23 4.45 -10.70 2.08
N ALA A 24 5.16 -9.68 2.57
CA ALA A 24 5.95 -9.77 3.80
C ALA A 24 5.06 -10.00 5.02
N ALA A 25 3.94 -9.29 5.15
CA ALA A 25 2.96 -9.52 6.21
C ALA A 25 2.38 -10.94 6.15
N PHE A 26 2.16 -11.46 4.94
CA PHE A 26 1.77 -12.85 4.72
C PHE A 26 2.82 -13.85 5.19
N TYR A 27 4.06 -13.63 4.78
CA TYR A 27 5.18 -14.46 5.15
C TYR A 27 5.41 -14.46 6.66
N LEU A 28 5.35 -13.29 7.31
CA LEU A 28 5.42 -13.19 8.77
C LEU A 28 4.28 -13.92 9.48
N ARG A 29 3.11 -14.04 8.85
CA ARG A 29 1.94 -14.67 9.45
C ARG A 29 1.88 -16.18 9.28
N LEU A 30 2.31 -16.70 8.14
CA LEU A 30 2.14 -18.11 7.76
C LEU A 30 3.47 -18.83 7.50
N GLU A 31 4.60 -18.12 7.53
CA GLU A 31 5.93 -18.62 7.14
C GLU A 31 5.96 -19.23 5.72
N GLN A 32 4.96 -18.90 4.90
CA GLN A 32 4.78 -19.42 3.56
C GLN A 32 4.39 -18.28 2.62
N LEU A 33 4.98 -18.29 1.42
CA LEU A 33 4.61 -17.37 0.36
C LEU A 33 3.34 -17.88 -0.35
N PRO A 34 2.23 -17.13 -0.29
CA PRO A 34 1.01 -17.53 -0.96
C PRO A 34 1.12 -17.28 -2.47
N ASN A 35 0.53 -18.18 -3.26
CA ASN A 35 0.35 -17.97 -4.70
C ASN A 35 -1.02 -17.34 -4.96
N TYR A 36 -1.09 -16.01 -4.85
CA TYR A 36 -2.31 -15.26 -5.12
C TYR A 36 -2.43 -14.83 -6.58
N SER A 37 -3.67 -14.74 -7.06
CA SER A 37 -3.97 -14.25 -8.40
C SER A 37 -3.53 -12.80 -8.59
N LEU A 38 -3.14 -12.44 -9.82
CA LEU A 38 -2.75 -11.08 -10.21
C LEU A 38 -3.79 -10.02 -9.79
N ASN A 39 -5.07 -10.37 -9.72
CA ASN A 39 -6.14 -9.47 -9.30
C ASN A 39 -5.91 -8.89 -7.89
N ILE A 40 -5.42 -9.70 -6.94
CA ILE A 40 -5.16 -9.25 -5.56
C ILE A 40 -3.99 -8.26 -5.55
N ILE A 41 -2.94 -8.57 -6.30
CA ILE A 41 -1.76 -7.69 -6.45
C ILE A 41 -2.19 -6.34 -7.03
N ILE A 42 -3.01 -6.35 -8.08
CA ILE A 42 -3.54 -5.14 -8.72
C ILE A 42 -4.37 -4.32 -7.73
N VAL A 43 -5.21 -4.95 -6.91
CA VAL A 43 -6.00 -4.25 -5.88
C VAL A 43 -5.09 -3.54 -4.88
N ILE A 44 -4.07 -4.21 -4.35
CA ILE A 44 -3.12 -3.62 -3.39
C ILE A 44 -2.37 -2.46 -4.04
N LEU A 45 -1.92 -2.63 -5.28
CA LEU A 45 -1.18 -1.63 -6.04
C LEU A 45 -2.05 -0.39 -6.29
N LEU A 46 -3.31 -0.56 -6.71
CA LEU A 46 -4.22 0.56 -6.95
C LEU A 46 -4.60 1.29 -5.66
N THR A 47 -4.90 0.56 -4.59
CA THR A 47 -5.31 1.15 -3.31
C THR A 47 -4.18 1.92 -2.62
N THR A 48 -2.94 1.42 -2.69
CA THR A 48 -1.74 2.12 -2.19
C THR A 48 -1.50 3.43 -2.95
N ILE A 49 -1.45 3.37 -4.29
CA ILE A 49 -1.30 4.57 -5.12
C ILE A 49 -2.42 5.57 -4.85
N PHE A 50 -3.67 5.11 -4.84
CA PHE A 50 -4.84 5.95 -4.64
C PHE A 50 -4.82 6.67 -3.29
N SER A 51 -4.53 5.93 -2.21
CA SER A 51 -4.48 6.48 -0.85
C SER A 51 -3.40 7.55 -0.71
N PHE A 52 -2.21 7.28 -1.25
CA PHE A 52 -1.06 8.20 -1.14
C PHE A 52 -1.27 9.44 -2.02
N THR A 53 -1.96 9.28 -3.15
CA THR A 53 -2.32 10.39 -4.03
C THR A 53 -3.36 11.31 -3.39
N ILE A 54 -4.43 10.76 -2.81
CA ILE A 54 -5.50 11.53 -2.17
C ILE A 54 -4.98 12.33 -0.98
N LEU A 55 -4.17 11.70 -0.13
CA LEU A 55 -3.58 12.36 1.04
C LEU A 55 -2.39 13.26 0.69
N GLY A 56 -2.04 13.35 -0.60
CA GLY A 56 -1.10 14.33 -1.13
C GLY A 56 0.34 14.08 -0.71
N VAL A 57 0.73 12.83 -0.47
CA VAL A 57 2.10 12.45 -0.07
C VAL A 57 3.12 12.93 -1.12
N TYR A 58 2.79 12.78 -2.40
CA TYR A 58 3.68 13.14 -3.52
C TYR A 58 3.84 14.64 -3.77
N LYS A 59 2.93 15.48 -3.24
CA LYS A 59 2.97 16.94 -3.44
C LYS A 59 3.95 17.62 -2.49
N ARG A 60 4.39 16.94 -1.43
CA ARG A 60 5.24 17.52 -0.40
C ARG A 60 6.71 17.45 -0.80
N ILE A 61 7.39 18.57 -0.61
CA ILE A 61 8.82 18.68 -0.83
C ILE A 61 9.50 18.30 0.49
N TRP A 62 10.21 17.17 0.50
CA TRP A 62 10.93 16.63 1.66
C TRP A 62 12.23 17.41 1.96
N ARG A 63 12.12 18.73 2.14
CA ARG A 63 13.27 19.57 2.48
C ARG A 63 13.57 19.55 3.98
N TYR A 64 12.54 19.39 4.80
CA TYR A 64 12.61 19.11 6.23
C TYR A 64 11.42 18.21 6.59
N SER A 65 11.65 17.01 7.10
CA SER A 65 10.56 16.14 7.56
C SER A 65 9.97 16.71 8.84
N SER A 66 8.78 17.28 8.75
CA SER A 66 8.02 17.72 9.92
C SER A 66 7.27 16.55 10.57
N THR A 67 6.87 16.71 11.82
CA THR A 67 5.96 15.74 12.48
C THR A 67 4.64 15.61 11.71
N ASP A 68 4.18 16.69 11.08
CA ASP A 68 2.98 16.68 10.23
C ASP A 68 3.13 15.71 9.06
N ASP A 69 4.29 15.68 8.39
CA ASP A 69 4.51 14.78 7.26
C ASP A 69 4.40 13.31 7.66
N LEU A 70 4.91 12.97 8.86
CA LEU A 70 4.77 11.63 9.43
C LEU A 70 3.29 11.27 9.68
N PHE A 71 2.49 12.22 10.19
CA PHE A 71 1.05 12.00 10.36
C PHE A 71 0.31 11.80 9.04
N ILE A 72 0.71 12.47 7.96
CA ILE A 72 0.08 12.24 6.65
C ILE A 72 0.44 10.87 6.08
N ILE A 73 1.69 10.46 6.18
CA ILE A 73 2.13 9.15 5.65
C ILE A 73 1.46 8.02 6.44
N THR A 74 1.41 8.13 7.77
CA THR A 74 0.71 7.14 8.62
C THR A 74 -0.78 7.10 8.33
N ARG A 75 -1.43 8.24 8.13
CA ARG A 75 -2.84 8.25 7.67
C ARG A 75 -2.98 7.61 6.29
N ALA A 76 -2.01 7.80 5.39
CA ALA A 76 -2.04 7.24 4.05
C ALA A 76 -1.82 5.73 4.02
N SER A 77 -0.93 5.22 4.86
CA SER A 77 -0.75 3.78 5.03
C SER A 77 -2.01 3.16 5.63
N ILE A 78 -2.56 3.72 6.72
CA ILE A 78 -3.81 3.22 7.32
C ILE A 78 -4.95 3.21 6.31
N LEU A 79 -5.10 4.29 5.53
CA LEU A 79 -6.13 4.36 4.48
C LEU A 79 -5.92 3.29 3.40
N SER A 80 -4.68 3.03 3.01
CA SER A 80 -4.36 2.00 2.01
C SER A 80 -4.72 0.60 2.47
N VAL A 81 -4.48 0.30 3.75
CA VAL A 81 -4.83 -0.98 4.38
C VAL A 81 -6.34 -1.13 4.47
N LEU A 82 -7.04 -0.10 4.94
CA LEU A 82 -8.50 -0.09 5.05
C LEU A 82 -9.18 -0.28 3.68
N LEU A 83 -8.72 0.43 2.65
CA LEU A 83 -9.24 0.29 1.30
C LEU A 83 -8.93 -1.09 0.69
N SER A 84 -7.71 -1.60 0.90
CA SER A 84 -7.34 -2.95 0.46
C SER A 84 -8.23 -4.00 1.11
N ALA A 85 -8.41 -3.92 2.43
CA ALA A 85 -9.26 -4.82 3.20
C ALA A 85 -10.72 -4.77 2.73
N PHE A 86 -11.25 -3.57 2.54
CA PHE A 86 -12.62 -3.38 2.08
C PHE A 86 -12.84 -3.97 0.67
N ILE A 87 -11.96 -3.66 -0.29
CA ILE A 87 -12.11 -4.14 -1.67
C ILE A 87 -11.92 -5.65 -1.74
N LEU A 88 -10.90 -6.21 -1.06
CA LEU A 88 -10.70 -7.66 -1.02
C LEU A 88 -11.86 -8.38 -0.31
N PHE A 89 -12.47 -7.77 0.69
CA PHE A 89 -13.67 -8.31 1.34
C PHE A 89 -14.86 -8.35 0.37
N VAL A 90 -15.07 -7.29 -0.42
CA VAL A 90 -16.15 -7.28 -1.40
C VAL A 90 -15.90 -8.29 -2.53
N MET A 91 -14.66 -8.41 -3.02
CA MET A 91 -14.34 -9.27 -4.16
C MET A 91 -14.32 -10.77 -3.82
N ILE A 92 -13.65 -11.13 -2.73
CA ILE A 92 -13.36 -12.54 -2.38
C ILE A 92 -13.75 -12.87 -0.94
N ARG A 93 -14.43 -11.98 -0.23
CA ARG A 93 -14.83 -12.18 1.19
C ARG A 93 -13.66 -12.44 2.13
N LEU A 94 -12.45 -12.01 1.72
CA LEU A 94 -11.18 -12.33 2.40
C LEU A 94 -10.91 -13.85 2.52
N GLU A 95 -11.52 -14.66 1.66
CA GLU A 95 -11.33 -16.10 1.66
C GLU A 95 -9.87 -16.46 1.31
N GLY A 96 -9.28 -17.34 2.11
CA GLY A 96 -7.86 -17.70 1.97
C GLY A 96 -6.88 -16.62 2.43
N ILE A 97 -7.33 -15.45 2.91
CA ILE A 97 -6.46 -14.42 3.48
C ILE A 97 -6.64 -14.35 5.00
N PRO A 98 -5.62 -14.68 5.81
CA PRO A 98 -5.69 -14.49 7.25
C PRO A 98 -5.95 -13.03 7.58
N ARG A 99 -6.98 -12.76 8.38
CA ARG A 99 -7.39 -11.38 8.74
C ARG A 99 -6.29 -10.60 9.46
N SER A 100 -5.46 -11.31 10.22
CA SER A 100 -4.27 -10.74 10.88
C SER A 100 -3.24 -10.21 9.88
N THR A 101 -3.18 -10.75 8.65
CA THR A 101 -2.27 -10.22 7.63
C THR A 101 -2.63 -8.79 7.27
N MET A 102 -3.94 -8.46 7.20
CA MET A 102 -4.40 -7.08 6.97
C MET A 102 -4.16 -6.14 8.15
N ILE A 103 -3.82 -6.67 9.33
CA ILE A 103 -3.49 -5.85 10.51
C ILE A 103 -1.98 -5.56 10.56
N ILE A 104 -1.17 -6.49 10.03
CA ILE A 104 0.29 -6.39 9.99
C ILE A 104 0.76 -5.60 8.76
N PHE A 105 0.03 -5.75 7.65
CA PHE A 105 0.19 -4.98 6.41
C PHE A 105 -0.07 -3.48 6.64
#